data_AF-A0A6G8NJL4-F1
#
_entry.id   AF-A0A6G8NJL4-F1
#
_cell.length_a   1.000
_cell.length_b   1.000
_cell.length_c   1.000
_cell.angle_alpha   90.00
_cell.angle_beta   90.00
_cell.angle_gamma   90.00
#
_symmetry.space_group_name_H-M   'P 1'
#
loop_
_entity.id
_entity.type
_entity.pdbx_description
1 polymer ?
#
loop_
_entity_poly.entity_id
_entity_poly.type
_entity_poly.pdbx_seq_one_letter_code
_entity_poly.pdbx_strand_id
1 'polypeptide(L)'
;MYGPLRGSSFTEETRTVRHDVRRGLTGVTEGTTAWSARDARFLTAVIKSLHQRLIFGGREALCCVKLAAIISKIMETVMPGLKELLAQREALQQELEQAHQQEADRALREIVAKMREYKISLQELIGTRAHARMVPPVANAKYRDPATGATWSGRGRAPQWIADKNRDDFLIQPSLFRSQ
;
A
#
# COMPACT_ATOMS: atom_id res chain seq x y z
N MET A 1 84.18 -16.05 -15.70
CA MET A 1 83.61 -15.81 -17.05
C MET A 1 82.19 -16.37 -17.03
N TYR A 2 81.07 -15.66 -17.13
CA TYR A 2 80.70 -14.35 -17.65
C TYR A 2 79.60 -13.71 -16.76
N GLY A 3 79.41 -12.38 -16.90
CA GLY A 3 78.60 -11.51 -16.03
C GLY A 3 77.07 -11.53 -16.20
N PRO A 4 76.36 -10.56 -15.57
CA PRO A 4 74.92 -10.63 -15.29
C PRO A 4 74.05 -10.13 -16.46
N LEU A 5 72.88 -10.75 -16.61
CA LEU A 5 71.81 -10.31 -17.52
C LEU A 5 71.02 -9.15 -16.90
N ARG A 6 70.85 -8.10 -17.70
CA ARG A 6 70.08 -6.89 -17.39
C ARG A 6 68.67 -7.05 -18.00
N GLY A 7 67.62 -6.78 -17.20
CA GLY A 7 66.22 -6.65 -17.64
C GLY A 7 65.36 -6.31 -16.43
N SER A 8 65.33 -5.04 -16.02
CA SER A 8 64.35 -4.00 -16.37
C SER A 8 62.90 -4.32 -15.96
N SER A 9 62.44 -3.53 -14.98
CA SER A 9 61.06 -3.08 -14.77
C SER A 9 59.97 -4.15 -14.65
N PHE A 10 59.80 -4.71 -13.45
CA PHE A 10 58.61 -5.51 -13.10
C PHE A 10 57.98 -5.15 -11.74
N THR A 11 58.22 -3.97 -11.16
CA THR A 11 57.78 -3.73 -9.76
C THR A 11 57.06 -2.42 -9.45
N GLU A 12 56.61 -1.63 -10.42
CA GLU A 12 55.90 -0.37 -10.12
C GLU A 12 54.44 -0.28 -10.61
N GLU A 13 53.98 -1.18 -11.47
CA GLU A 13 52.64 -1.10 -12.07
C GLU A 13 51.57 -1.96 -11.38
N THR A 14 51.79 -2.40 -10.13
CA THR A 14 50.78 -3.17 -9.36
C THR A 14 50.35 -2.48 -8.07
N ARG A 15 50.85 -1.28 -7.76
CA ARG A 15 50.53 -0.57 -6.51
C ARG A 15 49.31 0.37 -6.60
N THR A 16 48.88 0.75 -7.80
CA THR A 16 47.78 1.72 -7.99
C THR A 16 46.38 1.09 -8.04
N VAL A 17 46.27 -0.25 -8.17
CA VAL A 17 44.94 -0.91 -8.32
C VAL A 17 44.30 -1.30 -6.97
N ARG A 18 45.04 -1.29 -5.85
CA ARG A 18 44.48 -1.67 -4.53
C ARG A 18 43.74 -0.56 -3.78
N HIS A 19 43.76 0.68 -4.26
CA HIS A 19 43.17 1.80 -3.51
C HIS A 19 41.75 2.21 -3.97
N ASP A 20 41.19 1.54 -4.97
CA ASP A 20 39.88 1.92 -5.55
C ASP A 20 38.77 0.88 -5.36
N VAL A 21 38.88 0.05 -4.31
CA VAL A 21 37.81 -0.90 -3.90
C VAL A 21 36.97 -0.34 -2.74
N ARG A 22 37.28 0.86 -2.23
CA ARG A 22 36.64 1.41 -1.01
C ARG A 22 35.86 2.73 -1.21
N ARG A 23 35.52 3.12 -2.45
CA ARG A 23 34.75 4.36 -2.72
C ARG A 23 33.40 4.15 -3.44
N GLY A 24 32.81 2.97 -3.35
CA GLY A 24 31.51 2.66 -3.98
C GLY A 24 30.32 2.46 -3.05
N LEU A 25 30.48 2.63 -1.72
CA LEU A 25 29.45 2.27 -0.73
C LEU A 25 28.82 3.46 0.01
N THR A 26 28.75 4.63 -0.61
CA THR A 26 28.00 5.77 -0.07
C THR A 26 26.93 6.18 -1.08
N GLY A 27 25.78 5.51 -1.01
CA GLY A 27 24.65 5.79 -1.88
C GLY A 27 23.56 4.73 -1.82
N VAL A 28 23.28 4.20 -0.62
CA VAL A 28 22.06 3.39 -0.39
C VAL A 28 21.06 4.31 0.30
N THR A 29 20.34 5.07 -0.50
CA THR A 29 19.08 5.70 -0.10
C THR A 29 18.01 5.17 -1.04
N GLU A 30 17.17 4.31 -0.49
CA GLU A 30 15.74 4.19 -0.77
C GLU A 30 15.30 4.33 -2.24
N GLY A 31 14.95 3.19 -2.83
CA GLY A 31 14.28 3.15 -4.12
C GLY A 31 14.52 1.82 -4.80
N THR A 32 13.51 0.95 -4.72
CA THR A 32 13.19 -0.16 -5.64
C THR A 32 14.22 -0.30 -6.76
N THR A 33 15.18 -1.21 -6.61
CA THR A 33 16.09 -1.59 -7.69
C THR A 33 15.28 -2.36 -8.74
N ALA A 34 14.56 -1.61 -9.58
CA ALA A 34 14.20 -2.09 -10.89
C ALA A 34 15.51 -2.48 -11.57
N TRP A 35 15.72 -3.78 -11.75
CA TRP A 35 16.89 -4.33 -12.42
C TRP A 35 17.11 -3.59 -13.73
N SER A 36 18.23 -2.87 -13.85
CA SER A 36 18.45 -2.12 -15.07
C SER A 36 18.62 -3.11 -16.23
N ALA A 37 18.28 -2.70 -17.45
CA ALA A 37 18.52 -3.53 -18.64
C ALA A 37 20.00 -3.91 -18.82
N ARG A 38 20.92 -3.22 -18.12
CA ARG A 38 22.35 -3.56 -18.04
C ARG A 38 22.60 -4.69 -17.04
N ASP A 39 21.92 -4.71 -15.91
CA ASP A 39 22.03 -5.78 -14.90
C ASP A 39 21.47 -7.11 -15.42
N ALA A 40 20.35 -7.07 -16.15
CA ALA A 40 19.79 -8.24 -16.81
C ALA A 40 20.73 -8.78 -17.93
N ARG A 41 21.34 -7.89 -18.71
CA ARG A 41 22.33 -8.27 -19.74
C ARG A 41 23.60 -8.85 -19.13
N PHE A 42 24.07 -8.29 -18.01
CA PHE A 42 25.23 -8.78 -17.28
C PHE A 42 24.97 -10.19 -16.73
N LEU A 43 23.84 -10.43 -16.08
CA LEU A 43 23.46 -11.78 -15.65
C LEU A 43 23.34 -12.74 -16.81
N THR A 44 22.69 -12.34 -17.91
CA THR A 44 22.52 -13.22 -19.08
C THR A 44 23.87 -13.56 -19.71
N ALA A 45 24.84 -12.62 -19.72
CA ALA A 45 26.19 -12.85 -20.20
C ALA A 45 26.99 -13.78 -19.27
N VAL A 46 26.86 -13.63 -17.96
CA VAL A 46 27.49 -14.51 -16.97
C VAL A 46 26.92 -15.92 -17.07
N ILE A 47 25.60 -16.07 -17.20
CA ILE A 47 24.92 -17.35 -17.38
C ILE A 47 25.33 -18.00 -18.71
N LYS A 48 25.37 -17.26 -19.83
CA LYS A 48 25.83 -17.77 -21.12
C LYS A 48 27.32 -18.15 -21.13
N SER A 49 28.18 -17.40 -20.44
CA SER A 49 29.61 -17.71 -20.31
C SER A 49 29.86 -18.97 -19.47
N LEU A 50 29.05 -19.15 -18.42
CA LEU A 50 29.01 -20.39 -17.63
C LEU A 50 28.48 -21.58 -18.45
N HIS A 51 27.49 -21.35 -19.33
CA HIS A 51 26.96 -22.38 -20.24
C HIS A 51 27.94 -22.75 -21.37
N GLN A 52 28.72 -21.80 -21.89
CA GLN A 52 29.73 -22.07 -22.91
C GLN A 52 30.88 -22.94 -22.37
N ARG A 53 31.20 -22.82 -21.07
CA ARG A 53 32.20 -23.64 -20.36
C ARG A 53 31.71 -25.06 -20.01
N LEU A 54 30.40 -25.33 -20.08
CA LEU A 54 29.81 -26.65 -19.83
C LEU A 54 30.07 -27.68 -20.96
N ILE A 55 30.61 -27.24 -22.11
CA ILE A 55 30.88 -28.13 -23.25
C ILE A 55 32.27 -28.81 -23.15
N PHE A 56 33.17 -28.36 -22.27
CA PHE A 56 34.54 -28.90 -22.15
C PHE A 56 34.92 -29.26 -20.69
N GLY A 57 34.79 -30.54 -20.31
CA GLY A 57 35.65 -31.17 -19.29
C GLY A 57 35.01 -31.56 -17.95
N GLY A 58 35.07 -32.85 -17.61
CA GLY A 58 34.47 -33.47 -16.42
C GLY A 58 35.17 -33.21 -15.07
N ARG A 59 34.46 -33.62 -14.00
CA ARG A 59 34.71 -33.47 -12.53
C ARG A 59 34.36 -32.12 -11.89
N GLU A 60 34.39 -30.99 -12.60
CA GLU A 60 33.82 -29.71 -12.10
C GLU A 60 32.29 -29.63 -12.20
N ALA A 61 31.67 -30.54 -12.96
CA ALA A 61 30.23 -30.61 -13.20
C ALA A 61 29.38 -30.71 -11.90
N LEU A 62 29.92 -31.33 -10.84
CA LEU A 62 29.25 -31.42 -9.53
C LEU A 62 29.15 -30.06 -8.81
N CYS A 63 30.10 -29.15 -9.04
CA CYS A 63 30.04 -27.79 -8.49
C CYS A 63 29.03 -26.95 -9.28
N CYS A 64 29.02 -27.08 -10.62
CA CYS A 64 28.11 -26.34 -11.49
C CYS A 64 26.64 -26.76 -11.34
N VAL A 65 26.33 -28.06 -11.18
CA VAL A 65 24.96 -28.53 -10.97
C VAL A 65 24.41 -28.08 -9.62
N LYS A 66 25.23 -28.11 -8.56
CA LYS A 66 24.86 -27.58 -7.24
C LYS A 66 24.65 -26.07 -7.28
N LEU A 67 25.53 -25.34 -7.97
CA LEU A 67 25.40 -23.89 -8.15
C LEU A 67 24.16 -23.54 -8.98
N ALA A 68 23.85 -24.30 -10.03
CA ALA A 68 22.63 -24.12 -10.84
C ALA A 68 21.36 -24.40 -10.03
N ALA A 69 21.35 -25.43 -9.19
CA ALA A 69 20.23 -25.71 -8.29
C ALA A 69 20.04 -24.60 -7.25
N ILE A 70 21.13 -24.08 -6.68
CA ILE A 70 21.09 -22.94 -5.74
C ILE A 70 20.56 -21.68 -6.45
N ILE A 71 21.08 -21.35 -7.65
CA ILE A 71 20.60 -20.20 -8.44
C ILE A 71 19.12 -20.36 -8.80
N SER A 72 18.70 -21.56 -9.19
CA SER A 72 17.29 -21.84 -9.48
C SER A 72 16.40 -21.65 -8.24
N LYS A 73 16.85 -22.14 -7.08
CA LYS A 73 16.11 -21.98 -5.83
C LYS A 73 16.04 -20.53 -5.38
N ILE A 74 17.14 -19.78 -5.55
CA ILE A 74 17.17 -18.34 -5.28
C ILE A 74 16.20 -17.59 -6.20
N MET A 75 16.18 -17.90 -7.50
CA MET A 75 15.26 -17.26 -8.46
C MET A 75 13.79 -17.50 -8.10
N GLU A 76 13.46 -18.73 -7.66
CA GLU A 76 12.11 -19.09 -7.22
C GLU A 76 11.69 -18.36 -5.93
N THR A 77 12.61 -18.18 -4.97
CA THR A 77 12.35 -17.38 -3.76
C THR A 77 12.27 -15.88 -4.01
N VAL A 78 12.96 -15.37 -5.03
CA VAL A 78 12.99 -13.95 -5.39
C VAL A 78 11.82 -13.56 -6.29
N MET A 79 11.25 -14.52 -7.03
CA MET A 79 10.04 -14.33 -7.86
C MET A 79 8.96 -15.34 -7.47
N PRO A 80 8.29 -15.15 -6.31
CA PRO A 80 7.09 -15.92 -5.99
C PRO A 80 6.03 -15.78 -7.08
N GLY A 81 5.24 -16.84 -7.28
CA GLY A 81 4.18 -16.85 -8.27
C GLY A 81 3.10 -15.80 -7.96
N LEU A 82 2.39 -15.33 -8.99
CA LEU A 82 1.32 -14.33 -8.85
C LEU A 82 0.31 -14.70 -7.75
N LYS A 83 -0.10 -15.98 -7.69
CA LYS A 83 -1.05 -16.48 -6.68
C LYS A 83 -0.52 -16.34 -5.25
N GLU A 84 0.78 -16.57 -5.06
CA GLU A 84 1.42 -16.49 -3.75
C GLU A 84 1.62 -15.04 -3.30
N LEU A 85 1.98 -14.15 -4.22
CA LEU A 85 2.02 -12.70 -3.95
C LEU A 85 0.65 -12.14 -3.55
N LEU A 86 -0.42 -12.61 -4.17
CA LEU A 86 -1.79 -12.21 -3.80
C LEU A 86 -2.16 -12.73 -2.41
N ALA A 87 -1.86 -13.98 -2.09
CA ALA A 87 -2.11 -14.54 -0.76
C ALA A 87 -1.31 -13.80 0.33
N GLN A 88 -0.05 -13.46 0.05
CA GLN A 88 0.78 -12.70 0.97
C GLN A 88 0.25 -11.28 1.19
N ARG A 89 -0.24 -10.63 0.13
CA ARG A 89 -0.93 -9.33 0.25
C ARG A 89 -2.16 -9.44 1.14
N GLU A 90 -3.03 -10.41 0.90
CA GLU A 90 -4.26 -10.58 1.69
C GLU A 90 -3.95 -10.84 3.17
N ALA A 91 -2.96 -11.67 3.47
CA ALA A 91 -2.51 -11.92 4.83
C ALA A 91 -2.03 -10.63 5.53
N LEU A 92 -1.19 -9.83 4.86
CA LEU A 92 -0.71 -8.55 5.38
C LEU A 92 -1.85 -7.54 5.56
N GLN A 93 -2.83 -7.52 4.64
CA GLN A 93 -4.00 -6.65 4.78
C GLN A 93 -4.87 -7.05 5.98
N GLN A 94 -5.04 -8.35 6.23
CA GLN A 94 -5.77 -8.84 7.40
C GLN A 94 -5.06 -8.47 8.70
N GLU A 95 -3.74 -8.63 8.76
CA GLU A 95 -2.95 -8.25 9.93
C GLU A 95 -3.01 -6.74 10.20
N LEU A 96 -2.93 -5.92 9.15
CA LEU A 96 -3.04 -4.46 9.25
C LEU A 96 -4.42 -4.04 9.77
N GLU A 97 -5.48 -4.65 9.26
CA GLU A 97 -6.84 -4.38 9.73
C GLU A 97 -7.02 -4.78 11.19
N GLN A 98 -6.49 -5.95 11.59
CA GLN A 98 -6.52 -6.39 12.99
C GLN A 98 -5.76 -5.43 13.91
N ALA A 99 -4.55 -5.01 13.53
CA ALA A 99 -3.76 -4.05 14.28
C ALA A 99 -4.50 -2.70 14.40
N HIS A 100 -5.07 -2.22 13.29
CA HIS A 100 -5.83 -0.98 13.28
C HIS A 100 -7.07 -1.05 14.18
N GLN A 101 -7.81 -2.17 14.17
CA GLN A 101 -8.96 -2.37 15.06
C GLN A 101 -8.53 -2.37 16.53
N GLN A 102 -7.43 -3.05 16.87
CA GLN A 102 -6.91 -3.07 18.24
C GLN A 102 -6.49 -1.67 18.73
N GLU A 103 -5.83 -0.90 17.87
CA GLU A 103 -5.45 0.48 18.16
C GLU A 103 -6.67 1.39 18.29
N ALA A 104 -7.66 1.25 17.39
CA ALA A 104 -8.91 2.01 17.44
C ALA A 104 -9.70 1.72 18.72
N ASP A 105 -9.81 0.45 19.11
CA ASP A 105 -10.47 0.04 20.35
C ASP A 105 -9.74 0.58 21.59
N ARG A 106 -8.41 0.58 21.57
CA ARG A 106 -7.61 1.17 22.64
C ARG A 106 -7.85 2.68 22.73
N ALA A 107 -7.77 3.38 21.61
CA ALA A 107 -8.03 4.82 21.55
C ALA A 107 -9.45 5.15 22.02
N LEU A 108 -10.45 4.37 21.62
CA LEU A 108 -11.83 4.55 22.05
C LEU A 108 -11.98 4.41 23.57
N ARG A 109 -11.36 3.39 24.18
CA ARG A 109 -11.36 3.22 25.64
C ARG A 109 -10.73 4.42 26.35
N GLU A 110 -9.61 4.91 25.85
CA GLU A 110 -8.92 6.08 26.42
C GLU A 110 -9.76 7.36 26.29
N ILE A 111 -10.40 7.58 25.14
CA ILE A 111 -11.31 8.71 24.92
C ILE A 111 -12.50 8.62 25.87
N VAL A 112 -13.15 7.47 25.98
CA VAL A 112 -14.31 7.29 26.87
C VAL A 112 -13.91 7.48 28.34
N ALA A 113 -12.74 7.02 28.76
CA ALA A 113 -12.23 7.26 30.10
C ALA A 113 -12.06 8.76 30.37
N LYS A 114 -11.42 9.50 29.45
CA LYS A 114 -11.28 10.96 29.56
C LYS A 114 -12.63 11.69 29.52
N MET A 115 -13.56 11.26 28.68
CA MET A 115 -14.91 11.82 28.64
C MET A 115 -15.62 11.67 29.99
N ARG A 116 -15.45 10.54 30.67
CA ARG A 116 -16.02 10.32 32.02
C ARG A 116 -15.32 11.16 33.09
N GLU A 117 -14.00 11.25 33.05
CA GLU A 117 -13.19 12.04 33.99
C GLU A 117 -13.55 13.52 33.95
N TYR A 118 -13.63 14.09 32.74
CA TYR A 118 -13.94 15.50 32.54
C TYR A 118 -15.44 15.79 32.34
N LYS A 119 -16.30 14.77 32.43
CA LYS A 119 -17.76 14.86 32.19
C LYS A 119 -18.10 15.51 30.84
N ILE A 120 -17.30 15.23 29.82
CA ILE A 120 -17.49 15.74 28.46
C ILE A 120 -18.62 14.95 27.81
N SER A 121 -19.67 15.66 27.40
CA SER A 121 -20.78 15.06 26.65
C SER A 121 -20.42 14.89 25.17
N LEU A 122 -21.07 13.95 24.50
CA LEU A 122 -20.88 13.74 23.06
C LEU A 122 -21.25 14.99 22.24
N GLN A 123 -22.25 15.76 22.70
CA GLN A 123 -22.67 17.01 22.06
C GLN A 123 -21.57 18.07 22.10
N GLU A 124 -20.84 18.15 23.21
CA GLU A 124 -19.72 19.07 23.37
C GLU A 124 -18.52 18.63 22.51
N LEU A 125 -18.25 17.32 22.44
CA LEU A 125 -17.16 16.76 21.63
C LEU A 125 -17.37 16.96 20.12
N ILE A 126 -18.60 16.78 19.64
CA ILE A 126 -18.95 17.00 18.22
C ILE A 126 -19.00 18.51 17.92
N GLY A 127 -19.37 19.33 18.90
CA GLY A 127 -19.56 20.77 18.72
C GLY A 127 -20.83 21.09 17.93
N THR A 128 -21.51 22.16 18.32
CA THR A 128 -22.82 22.56 17.76
C THR A 128 -22.78 22.84 16.26
N ARG A 129 -21.66 23.37 15.75
CA ARG A 129 -21.47 23.65 14.31
C ARG A 129 -21.23 22.40 13.47
N ALA A 130 -20.53 21.39 13.99
CA ALA A 130 -20.35 20.14 13.26
C ALA A 130 -21.64 19.30 13.32
N HIS A 131 -22.34 19.30 14.45
CA HIS A 131 -23.67 18.69 14.58
C HIS A 131 -24.67 19.28 13.56
N ALA A 132 -24.69 20.61 13.41
CA ALA A 132 -25.53 21.28 12.42
C ALA A 132 -25.15 20.98 10.96
N ARG A 133 -23.89 20.59 10.69
CA ARG A 133 -23.42 20.18 9.36
C ARG A 133 -23.68 18.70 9.07
N MET A 134 -23.74 17.87 10.11
CA MET A 134 -24.02 16.42 10.01
C MET A 134 -25.51 16.10 9.93
N VAL A 135 -26.37 16.96 10.48
CA VAL A 135 -27.81 16.88 10.23
C VAL A 135 -28.07 17.49 8.85
N PRO A 136 -28.42 16.69 7.82
CA PRO A 136 -28.83 17.27 6.55
C PRO A 136 -29.96 18.24 6.83
N PRO A 137 -29.95 19.47 6.26
CA PRO A 137 -31.05 20.39 6.44
C PRO A 137 -32.30 19.65 5.98
N VAL A 138 -33.13 19.26 6.93
CA VAL A 138 -34.42 18.67 6.63
C VAL A 138 -35.15 19.80 5.91
N ALA A 139 -35.16 19.74 4.57
CA ALA A 139 -36.16 20.45 3.81
C ALA A 139 -37.45 19.76 4.25
N ASN A 140 -38.06 20.27 5.33
CA ASN A 140 -39.25 19.73 5.96
C ASN A 140 -40.25 19.44 4.86
N ALA A 141 -40.29 18.18 4.41
CA ALA A 141 -41.17 17.75 3.35
C ALA A 141 -42.56 17.88 3.94
N LYS A 142 -43.22 18.98 3.61
CA LYS A 142 -44.53 19.30 4.17
C LYS A 142 -45.58 18.39 3.57
N TYR A 143 -45.37 17.91 2.34
CA TYR A 143 -46.31 17.10 1.60
C TYR A 143 -45.68 15.81 1.06
N ARG A 144 -46.45 14.71 1.04
CA ARG A 144 -46.08 13.41 0.46
C ARG A 144 -47.20 12.82 -0.37
N ASP A 145 -46.88 12.30 -1.54
CA ASP A 145 -47.82 11.56 -2.38
C ASP A 145 -48.09 10.15 -1.82
N PRO A 146 -49.36 9.77 -1.53
CA PRO A 146 -49.71 8.41 -1.08
C PRO A 146 -49.49 7.34 -2.16
N ALA A 147 -49.50 7.70 -3.45
CA ALA A 147 -49.37 6.72 -4.54
C ALA A 147 -47.91 6.43 -4.90
N THR A 148 -47.07 7.46 -4.99
CA THR A 148 -45.66 7.32 -5.44
C THR A 148 -44.63 7.50 -4.32
N GLY A 149 -45.04 8.02 -3.16
CA GLY A 149 -44.13 8.34 -2.08
C GLY A 149 -43.26 9.59 -2.31
N ALA A 150 -43.46 10.31 -3.42
CA ALA A 150 -42.73 11.54 -3.71
C ALA A 150 -43.01 12.63 -2.66
N THR A 151 -41.98 13.38 -2.26
CA THR A 151 -42.07 14.41 -1.22
C THR A 151 -41.86 15.81 -1.78
N TRP A 152 -42.59 16.80 -1.25
CA TRP A 152 -42.42 18.20 -1.62
C TRP A 152 -42.40 19.11 -0.38
N SER A 153 -41.46 20.05 -0.35
CA SER A 153 -41.22 20.96 0.78
C SER A 153 -42.20 22.12 0.85
N GLY A 154 -43.10 22.27 -0.13
CA GLY A 154 -44.00 23.41 -0.24
C GLY A 154 -43.34 24.69 -0.76
N ARG A 155 -42.05 24.67 -1.11
CA ARG A 155 -41.33 25.77 -1.77
C ARG A 155 -41.09 25.45 -3.24
N GLY A 156 -41.24 26.44 -4.10
CA GLY A 156 -41.01 26.32 -5.56
C GLY A 156 -42.22 25.84 -6.35
N ARG A 157 -41.99 25.36 -7.57
CA ARG A 157 -43.06 24.83 -8.44
C ARG A 157 -43.65 23.55 -7.82
N ALA A 158 -44.97 23.54 -7.64
CA ALA A 158 -45.67 22.36 -7.15
C ALA A 158 -45.59 21.21 -8.18
N PRO A 159 -45.28 19.98 -7.75
CA PRO A 159 -45.31 18.82 -8.62
C PRO A 159 -46.75 18.45 -9.01
N GLN A 160 -46.90 17.75 -10.13
CA GLN A 160 -48.20 17.47 -10.76
C GLN A 160 -49.18 16.69 -9.86
N TRP A 161 -48.67 15.90 -8.91
CA TRP A 161 -49.50 15.10 -8.00
C TRP A 161 -50.22 15.92 -6.92
N ILE A 162 -49.76 17.14 -6.61
CA ILE A 162 -50.39 18.04 -5.62
C ILE A 162 -50.90 19.37 -6.22
N ALA A 163 -50.51 19.71 -7.46
CA ALA A 163 -50.83 20.99 -8.07
C ALA A 163 -52.34 21.29 -8.12
N ASP A 164 -53.15 20.28 -8.45
CA ASP A 164 -54.60 20.41 -8.66
C ASP A 164 -55.46 19.72 -7.59
N LYS A 165 -54.85 19.30 -6.47
CA LYS A 165 -55.52 18.58 -5.37
C LYS A 165 -55.50 19.37 -4.06
N ASN A 166 -56.35 18.99 -3.11
CA ASN A 166 -56.33 19.60 -1.80
C ASN A 166 -55.02 19.24 -1.07
N ARG A 167 -54.26 20.26 -0.68
CA ARG A 167 -52.91 20.11 -0.15
C ARG A 167 -52.91 19.49 1.25
N ASP A 168 -54.00 19.67 1.99
CA ASP A 168 -54.12 19.19 3.37
C ASP A 168 -54.16 17.65 3.43
N ASP A 169 -54.66 16.98 2.38
CA ASP A 169 -54.71 15.52 2.28
C ASP A 169 -53.31 14.88 2.13
N PHE A 170 -52.32 15.66 1.69
CA PHE A 170 -50.95 15.21 1.47
C PHE A 170 -50.01 15.64 2.59
N LEU A 171 -50.50 16.32 3.63
CA LEU A 171 -49.66 16.82 4.72
C LEU A 171 -49.01 15.67 5.47
N ILE A 172 -47.68 15.69 5.53
CA ILE A 172 -46.95 14.84 6.46
C ILE A 172 -47.19 15.43 7.84
N GLN A 173 -48.08 14.82 8.64
CA GLN A 173 -48.19 15.18 10.04
C GLN A 173 -46.79 15.06 10.65
N PRO A 174 -46.26 16.11 11.30
CA PRO A 174 -45.03 15.99 12.06
C PRO A 174 -45.34 15.06 13.22
N SER A 175 -45.06 13.77 13.02
CA SER A 175 -45.24 12.73 14.02
C SER A 175 -44.56 13.19 15.31
N LEU A 176 -45.31 13.15 16.40
CA LEU A 176 -44.97 13.56 17.77
C LEU A 176 -43.80 12.77 18.42
N PHE A 177 -42.79 12.40 17.63
CA PHE A 177 -41.66 11.59 18.08
C PHE A 177 -40.40 12.44 18.17
N ARG A 178 -40.39 13.31 19.19
CA ARG A 178 -39.15 13.85 19.76
C ARG A 178 -39.29 13.94 21.27
N SER A 179 -39.43 12.80 21.91
CA SER A 179 -39.04 12.56 23.30
C SER A 179 -39.01 11.06 23.50
N GLN A 180 -37.81 10.48 23.46
CA GLN A 180 -37.26 9.49 24.40
C GLN A 180 -35.80 9.25 24.00
#